data_AF-A0A2N3FDG9-F1
#
_entry.id   AF-A0A2N3FDG9-F1
#
_cell.length_a   1.000
_cell.length_b   1.000
_cell.length_c   1.000
_cell.angle_alpha   90.00
_cell.angle_beta   90.00
_cell.angle_gamma   90.00
#
_symmetry.space_group_name_H-M   'P 1'
#
loop_
_entity.id
_entity.type
_entity.pdbx_description
1 polymer ?
#
loop_
_entity_poly.entity_id
_entity_poly.type
_entity_poly.pdbx_seq_one_letter_code
_entity_poly.pdbx_strand_id
1 'polypeptide(L)'
;MSDDLGMPTAPGVSTAHACTCGENDSATLPVLVAADIPHEIRHAAIFGALEGSAAGIELVAPHDPLPLLAQIEDRWPGIYEVEYAERDTAWRLLLKRHAEAAIGA
;
A
#
# COMPACT_ATOMS: atom_id res chain seq x y z
N MET A 1 14.08 44.11 30.83
CA MET A 1 14.83 43.44 29.75
C MET A 1 14.01 42.21 29.41
N SER A 2 13.11 42.40 28.46
CA SER A 2 12.14 41.41 27.99
C SER A 2 12.64 40.95 26.64
N ASP A 3 12.92 39.67 26.51
CA ASP A 3 13.20 39.07 25.22
C ASP A 3 12.34 37.81 25.11
N ASP A 4 11.10 38.07 24.69
CA ASP A 4 10.10 37.13 24.20
C ASP A 4 10.57 36.62 22.82
N LEU A 5 11.18 35.44 22.79
CA LEU A 5 11.60 34.79 21.55
C LEU A 5 10.49 33.88 21.03
N GLY A 6 9.54 34.50 20.33
CA GLY A 6 8.54 33.80 19.52
C GLY A 6 9.21 32.94 18.46
N MET A 7 8.97 31.62 18.53
CA MET A 7 9.35 30.67 17.49
C MET A 7 8.42 30.86 16.27
N PRO A 8 8.94 30.98 15.05
CA PRO A 8 8.09 30.99 13.86
C PRO A 8 7.51 29.59 13.62
N THR A 9 6.18 29.48 13.67
CA THR A 9 5.45 28.33 13.13
C THR A 9 5.58 28.34 11.61
N ALA A 10 6.45 27.50 11.06
CA ALA A 10 6.47 27.25 9.62
C ALA A 10 5.34 26.27 9.24
N PRO A 11 4.40 26.64 8.36
CA PRO A 11 3.52 25.65 7.75
C PRO A 11 4.36 24.78 6.81
N GLY A 12 4.44 23.48 7.10
CA GLY A 12 5.04 22.50 6.20
C GLY A 12 4.20 22.43 4.93
N VAL A 13 4.61 23.17 3.90
CA VAL A 13 4.14 22.96 2.53
C VAL A 13 4.60 21.57 2.13
N SER A 14 3.65 20.64 1.96
CA SER A 14 3.90 19.38 1.25
C SER A 14 4.22 19.72 -0.19
N THR A 15 5.47 20.08 -0.46
CA THR A 15 6.06 19.94 -1.78
C THR A 15 5.99 18.45 -2.08
N ALA A 16 5.07 18.06 -2.98
CA ALA A 16 5.06 16.73 -3.55
C ALA A 16 6.49 16.42 -4.02
N HIS A 17 7.15 15.51 -3.31
CA HIS A 17 8.51 15.11 -3.66
C HIS A 17 8.40 14.34 -4.97
N ALA A 18 8.77 14.97 -6.08
CA ALA A 18 8.75 14.34 -7.39
C ALA A 18 9.84 13.27 -7.42
N CYS A 19 9.44 12.02 -7.18
CA CYS A 19 10.33 10.89 -7.34
C CYS A 19 10.71 10.75 -8.82
N THR A 20 12.01 10.78 -9.11
CA THR A 20 12.53 10.62 -10.49
C THR A 20 12.51 9.16 -10.97
N CYS A 21 11.70 8.29 -10.34
CA CYS A 21 11.58 6.87 -10.69
C CYS A 21 10.76 6.62 -11.97
N GLY A 22 10.24 7.67 -12.62
CA GLY A 22 9.53 7.56 -13.88
C GLY A 22 8.16 6.92 -13.71
N GLU A 23 7.38 7.39 -12.72
CA GLU A 23 5.97 7.02 -12.54
C GLU A 23 5.22 7.14 -13.86
N ASN A 24 4.89 5.99 -14.44
CA ASN A 24 3.94 5.92 -15.52
C ASN A 24 2.60 5.65 -14.85
N ASP A 25 1.65 6.57 -15.02
CA ASP A 25 0.24 6.43 -14.61
C ASP A 25 -0.44 5.38 -15.51
N SER A 26 0.15 4.19 -15.55
CA SER A 26 -0.36 3.06 -16.28
C SER A 26 -1.61 2.60 -15.56
N ALA A 27 -2.71 2.44 -16.29
CA ALA A 27 -4.01 1.97 -15.80
C ALA A 27 -4.00 0.52 -15.24
N THR A 28 -2.83 -0.03 -14.93
CA THR A 28 -2.60 -1.39 -14.44
C THR A 28 -2.07 -1.33 -13.02
N LEU A 29 -2.61 -2.19 -12.14
CA LEU A 29 -2.13 -2.29 -10.77
C LEU A 29 -0.66 -2.73 -10.75
N PRO A 30 0.18 -2.16 -9.87
CA PRO A 30 1.54 -2.64 -9.69
C PRO A 30 1.52 -4.10 -9.20
N VAL A 31 2.38 -4.93 -9.79
CA VAL A 31 2.48 -6.35 -9.47
C VAL A 31 3.57 -6.57 -8.42
N LEU A 32 3.24 -7.29 -7.34
CA LEU A 32 4.17 -7.70 -6.29
C LEU A 32 4.23 -9.23 -6.22
N VAL A 33 5.40 -9.78 -6.53
CA VAL A 33 5.65 -11.23 -6.45
C VAL A 33 6.21 -11.58 -5.07
N ALA A 34 5.37 -12.15 -4.20
CA ALA A 34 5.72 -12.41 -2.81
C ALA A 34 6.87 -13.42 -2.67
N ALA A 35 6.98 -14.37 -3.59
CA ALA A 35 8.02 -15.41 -3.57
C ALA A 35 9.45 -14.85 -3.74
N ASP A 36 9.59 -13.70 -4.41
CA ASP A 36 10.88 -13.04 -4.64
C ASP A 36 11.38 -12.25 -3.41
N ILE A 37 10.53 -12.11 -2.39
CA ILE A 37 10.82 -11.34 -1.18
C ILE A 37 11.16 -12.30 -0.03
N PRO A 38 12.31 -12.12 0.67
CA PRO A 38 12.67 -12.89 1.85
C PRO A 38 11.55 -12.86 2.88
N HIS A 39 11.31 -14.01 3.52
CA HIS A 39 10.16 -14.19 4.41
C HIS A 39 10.14 -13.19 5.57
N GLU A 40 11.32 -12.80 6.06
CA GLU A 40 11.51 -11.88 7.20
C GLU A 40 10.92 -10.50 6.94
N ILE A 41 10.90 -10.05 5.68
CA ILE A 41 10.45 -8.71 5.29
C ILE A 41 9.20 -8.73 4.41
N ARG A 42 8.77 -9.92 3.95
CA ARG A 42 7.68 -10.09 2.97
C ARG A 42 6.38 -9.43 3.38
N HIS A 43 5.91 -9.67 4.61
CA HIS A 43 4.64 -9.08 5.07
C HIS A 43 4.73 -7.55 5.15
N ALA A 44 5.84 -7.03 5.69
CA ALA A 44 6.08 -5.59 5.75
C ALA A 44 6.12 -4.97 4.34
N ALA A 45 6.75 -5.64 3.37
CA ALA A 45 6.78 -5.19 1.97
C ALA A 45 5.39 -5.19 1.34
N ILE A 46 4.58 -6.23 1.57
CA ILE A 46 3.21 -6.31 1.06
C ILE A 46 2.34 -5.19 1.66
N PHE A 47 2.43 -4.96 2.97
CA PHE A 47 1.70 -3.87 3.63
C PHE A 47 2.14 -2.49 3.13
N GLY A 48 3.44 -2.27 2.97
CA GLY A 48 3.96 -1.02 2.41
C GLY A 48 3.50 -0.78 0.97
N ALA A 49 3.44 -1.83 0.14
CA ALA A 49 2.92 -1.73 -1.22
C ALA A 49 1.43 -1.38 -1.26
N LEU A 50 0.64 -1.95 -0.34
CA LEU A 50 -0.78 -1.63 -0.18
C LEU A 50 -0.99 -0.18 0.30
N GLU A 51 -0.22 0.29 1.27
CA GLU A 51 -0.28 1.68 1.78
C GLU A 51 0.15 2.68 0.70
N GLY A 52 1.21 2.37 -0.05
CA GLY A 52 1.78 3.24 -1.08
C GLY A 52 0.98 3.32 -2.38
N SER A 53 0.03 2.41 -2.62
CA SER A 53 -0.81 2.41 -3.82
C SER A 53 -2.20 2.98 -3.55
N ALA A 54 -2.57 4.02 -4.33
CA ALA A 54 -3.90 4.61 -4.29
C ALA A 54 -4.98 3.66 -4.83
N ALA A 55 -4.64 2.86 -5.85
CA ALA A 55 -5.58 1.92 -6.49
C ALA A 55 -5.51 0.49 -5.91
N GLY A 56 -4.44 0.16 -5.19
CA GLY A 56 -4.15 -1.21 -4.73
C GLY A 56 -3.06 -1.91 -5.55
N ILE A 57 -2.94 -3.24 -5.44
CA ILE A 57 -1.86 -4.03 -6.07
C ILE A 57 -2.37 -5.35 -6.66
N GLU A 58 -1.64 -5.93 -7.59
CA GLU A 58 -1.74 -7.37 -7.90
C GLU A 58 -0.68 -8.12 -7.08
N LEU A 59 -1.11 -9.05 -6.23
CA LEU A 59 -0.25 -9.90 -5.43
C LEU A 59 -0.14 -11.29 -6.09
N VAL A 60 1.09 -11.74 -6.35
CA VAL A 60 1.38 -13.11 -6.78
C VAL A 60 2.00 -13.88 -5.62
N ALA A 61 1.30 -14.90 -5.14
CA ALA A 61 1.71 -15.71 -4.00
C ALA A 61 2.03 -17.16 -4.43
N PRO A 62 2.94 -17.85 -3.71
CA PRO A 62 3.26 -19.26 -3.98
C PRO A 62 2.16 -20.24 -3.54
N HIS A 63 1.18 -19.79 -2.73
CA HIS A 63 0.01 -20.54 -2.26
C HIS A 63 -1.11 -19.55 -1.86
N ASP A 64 -2.31 -20.05 -1.54
CA ASP A 64 -3.44 -19.22 -1.09
C ASP A 64 -3.09 -18.43 0.18
N PRO A 65 -3.03 -17.09 0.14
CA PRO A 65 -2.51 -16.30 1.25
C PRO A 65 -3.59 -16.00 2.31
N LEU A 66 -4.49 -16.94 2.63
CA LEU A 66 -5.61 -16.73 3.57
C LEU A 66 -5.19 -16.08 4.91
N PRO A 67 -4.09 -16.50 5.58
CA PRO A 67 -3.66 -15.85 6.82
C PRO A 67 -3.23 -14.39 6.63
N LEU A 68 -2.68 -14.05 5.48
CA LEU A 68 -2.32 -12.68 5.13
C LEU A 68 -3.56 -11.85 4.79
N LEU A 69 -4.53 -12.42 4.06
CA LEU A 69 -5.79 -11.74 3.78
C LEU A 69 -6.54 -11.38 5.07
N ALA A 70 -6.54 -12.29 6.05
CA ALA A 70 -7.09 -12.01 7.37
C ALA A 70 -6.35 -10.87 8.10
N GLN A 71 -5.02 -10.80 7.98
CA GLN A 71 -4.23 -9.69 8.57
C GLN A 71 -4.49 -8.35 7.87
N ILE A 72 -4.71 -8.36 6.55
CA ILE A 72 -5.07 -7.16 5.78
C ILE A 72 -6.43 -6.63 6.25
N GLU A 73 -7.42 -7.51 6.38
CA GLU A 73 -8.77 -7.13 6.84
C GLU A 73 -8.77 -6.64 8.29
N ASP A 74 -8.00 -7.27 9.19
CA ASP A 74 -7.87 -6.82 10.58
C ASP A 74 -7.26 -5.41 10.70
N ARG A 75 -6.24 -5.13 9.87
CA ARG A 75 -5.56 -3.83 9.86
C ARG A 75 -6.37 -2.74 9.15
N TRP A 76 -7.07 -3.10 8.08
CA TRP A 76 -7.81 -2.16 7.22
C TRP A 76 -9.21 -2.71 6.88
N PRO A 77 -10.10 -2.76 7.87
CA PRO A 77 -11.40 -3.40 7.72
C PRO A 77 -12.24 -2.72 6.62
N GLY A 78 -12.65 -3.51 5.63
CA GLY A 78 -13.46 -3.05 4.50
C GLY A 78 -12.77 -2.06 3.56
N ILE A 79 -11.45 -1.90 3.62
CA ILE A 79 -10.71 -0.94 2.76
C ILE A 79 -10.30 -1.58 1.42
N TYR A 80 -9.97 -2.88 1.43
CA TYR A 80 -9.49 -3.60 0.26
C TYR A 80 -10.49 -4.66 -0.21
N GLU A 81 -10.83 -4.60 -1.49
CA GLU A 81 -11.53 -5.67 -2.20
C GLU A 81 -10.51 -6.71 -2.68
N VAL A 82 -10.82 -7.99 -2.49
CA VAL A 82 -9.97 -9.11 -2.92
C VAL A 82 -10.62 -9.86 -4.08
N GLU A 83 -10.00 -9.82 -5.25
CA GLU A 83 -10.40 -10.58 -6.42
C GLU A 83 -9.32 -11.59 -6.78
N TYR A 84 -9.67 -12.86 -6.99
CA TYR A 84 -8.73 -13.87 -7.45
C TYR A 84 -8.70 -13.90 -8.98
N ALA A 85 -7.64 -13.35 -9.57
CA ALA A 85 -7.43 -13.35 -11.02
C ALA A 85 -6.96 -14.72 -11.53
N GLU A 86 -6.18 -15.44 -10.73
CA GLU A 86 -5.71 -16.80 -11.05
C GLU A 86 -5.61 -17.62 -9.76
N ARG A 87 -5.96 -18.90 -9.85
CA ARG A 87 -5.87 -19.89 -8.76
C ARG A 87 -5.05 -21.09 -9.23
N ASP A 88 -4.57 -21.86 -8.27
CA ASP A 88 -3.86 -23.15 -8.42
C ASP A 88 -2.44 -23.09 -9.02
N THR A 89 -2.22 -22.39 -10.12
CA THR A 89 -0.91 -22.33 -10.81
C THR A 89 -0.02 -21.19 -10.33
N ALA A 90 -0.54 -19.98 -10.34
CA ALA A 90 0.05 -18.82 -9.68
C ALA A 90 -1.10 -18.13 -8.95
N TRP A 91 -1.05 -18.08 -7.62
CA TRP A 91 -2.11 -17.44 -6.83
C TRP A 91 -2.03 -15.93 -7.05
N ARG A 92 -2.76 -15.43 -8.05
CA ARG A 92 -2.82 -14.01 -8.41
C ARG A 92 -4.09 -13.39 -7.84
N LEU A 93 -3.90 -12.39 -7.00
CA LEU A 93 -4.97 -11.67 -6.34
C LEU A 93 -4.88 -10.19 -6.68
N LEU A 94 -5.97 -9.58 -7.12
CA LEU A 94 -6.10 -8.13 -7.20
C LEU A 94 -6.63 -7.64 -5.85
N LEU A 95 -5.80 -6.90 -5.13
CA LEU A 95 -6.13 -6.24 -3.87
C LEU A 95 -6.42 -4.78 -4.20
N LYS A 96 -7.67 -4.47 -4.52
CA LYS A 96 -8.10 -3.14 -4.97
C LYS A 96 -8.53 -2.31 -3.77
N ARG A 97 -8.06 -1.07 -3.69
CA ARG A 97 -8.57 -0.14 -2.66
C ARG A 97 -9.96 0.34 -3.09
N HIS A 98 -10.93 0.33 -2.17
CA HIS A 98 -12.20 0.98 -2.44
C HIS A 98 -11.97 2.46 -2.73
N ALA A 99 -12.52 2.93 -3.85
CA ALA A 99 -12.65 4.35 -4.11
C ALA A 99 -13.61 4.89 -3.04
N GLU A 100 -13.03 5.55 -2.04
CA GLU A 100 -13.66 6.13 -0.85
C GLU A 100 -13.65 5.26 0.43
N ALA A 101 -12.51 5.30 1.12
CA ALA A 101 -12.44 5.31 2.58
C ALA A 101 -11.23 6.16 3.03
N ALA A 102 -11.21 7.41 2.61
CA ALA A 102 -10.43 8.45 3.28
C ALA A 102 -11.31 9.06 4.36
N ILE A 103 -11.48 8.41 5.51
CA ILE A 103 -11.95 9.12 6.71
C ILE A 103 -11.30 8.56 7.96
N GLY A 104 -10.35 9.33 8.48
CA GLY A 104 -9.66 9.11 9.74
C GLY A 104 -8.72 10.28 9.98
N ALA A 105 -9.31 11.42 10.34
CA ALA A 105 -8.63 12.62 10.82
C ALA A 105 -7.84 12.36 12.12
#